data_AF-A0A934LT14-F1
#
_entry.id   AF-A0A934LT14-F1
#
_cell.length_a   1.000
_cell.length_b   1.000
_cell.length_c   1.000
_cell.angle_alpha   90.00
_cell.angle_beta   90.00
_cell.angle_gamma   90.00
#
_symmetry.space_group_name_H-M   'P 1'
#
loop_
_entity.id
_entity.type
_entity.pdbx_description
1 polymer ?
#
loop_
_entity_poly.entity_id
_entity_poly.type
_entity_poly.pdbx_seq_one_letter_code
_entity_poly.pdbx_strand_id
1 'polypeptide(L)' 'MAFAMAISYRGLTLPQSPVSDGTLPKCKHNAEIRARHEKGESISTLAEAFGITEQRIWQILNERRK' A
#
# COMPACT_ATOMS: atom_id res chain seq x y z
N MET A 1 6.56 -12.63 -8.95
CA MET A 1 6.65 -11.82 -10.18
C MET A 1 7.85 -10.90 -10.02
N ALA A 2 8.99 -11.31 -10.57
CA ALA A 2 10.23 -10.55 -10.54
C ALA A 2 10.17 -9.51 -11.66
N PHE A 3 10.16 -8.22 -11.32
CA PHE A 3 10.35 -7.17 -12.31
C PHE A 3 11.80 -7.20 -12.75
N ALA A 4 12.02 -7.58 -14.02
CA ALA A 4 13.33 -7.65 -14.65
C ALA A 4 13.94 -6.24 -14.76
N MET A 5 14.75 -5.86 -13.78
CA MET A 5 15.56 -4.63 -13.83
C MET A 5 16.91 -4.80 -13.11
N ALA A 6 17.44 -6.02 -13.02
CA ALA A 6 18.64 -6.30 -12.22
C ALA A 6 19.99 -6.06 -12.93
N ILE A 7 20.02 -5.62 -14.20
CA ILE A 7 21.27 -5.56 -14.97
C ILE A 7 21.92 -4.15 -14.96
N SER A 8 21.20 -3.07 -14.66
CA SER A 8 21.72 -1.70 -14.81
C SER A 8 22.06 -0.94 -13.51
N TYR A 9 21.90 -1.53 -12.32
CA TYR A 9 22.12 -0.84 -11.04
C TYR A 9 23.46 -1.15 -10.34
N ARG A 10 24.44 -1.77 -11.02
CA ARG A 10 25.75 -2.02 -10.39
C ARG A 10 26.44 -0.69 -10.03
N GLY A 11 26.51 -0.39 -8.74
CA GLY A 11 27.21 0.77 -8.17
C GLY A 11 26.32 1.95 -7.73
N LEU A 12 25.01 1.89 -7.98
CA LEU A 12 24.09 2.95 -7.54
C LEU A 12 23.45 2.58 -6.21
N THR A 13 23.60 3.45 -5.21
CA THR A 13 22.86 3.34 -3.95
C THR A 13 21.40 3.63 -4.23
N LEU A 14 20.56 2.59 -4.14
CA LEU A 14 19.13 2.76 -4.28
C LEU A 14 18.61 3.67 -3.15
N PRO A 15 17.68 4.58 -3.46
CA PRO A 15 17.08 5.43 -2.45
C PRO A 15 16.32 4.55 -1.44
N GLN A 16 16.74 4.64 -0.17
CA GLN A 16 16.13 3.91 0.95
C GLN A 16 14.73 4.45 1.31
N SER A 17 14.34 5.58 0.73
CA SER A 17 13.08 6.28 0.95
C SER A 17 12.40 6.55 -0.40
N PRO A 18 11.06 6.55 -0.49
CA PRO A 18 10.35 6.84 -1.73
C PRO A 18 10.78 8.17 -2.35
N VAL A 19 11.02 8.12 -3.66
CA VAL A 19 11.50 9.25 -4.47
C VAL A 19 10.41 10.32 -4.69
N SER A 20 9.15 10.00 -4.40
CA SER A 20 8.00 10.91 -4.58
C SER A 20 7.13 11.04 -3.34
N ASP A 21 6.70 12.27 -3.09
CA ASP A 21 5.92 12.67 -1.92
C ASP A 21 4.63 11.84 -1.79
N GLY A 22 3.91 11.60 -2.89
CA GLY A 22 2.64 10.85 -2.89
C GLY A 22 2.70 9.41 -2.37
N THR A 23 3.88 8.81 -2.23
CA THR A 23 4.04 7.46 -1.68
C THR A 23 3.86 7.41 -0.16
N LEU A 24 4.30 8.46 0.56
CA LEU A 24 4.21 8.54 2.03
C LEU A 24 2.76 8.72 2.53
N PRO A 25 1.95 9.64 1.98
CA PRO A 25 0.53 9.79 2.30
C PRO A 25 -0.26 8.51 2.01
N LYS A 26 0.02 7.84 0.88
CA LYS A 26 -0.66 6.59 0.51
C LYS A 26 -0.34 5.44 1.47
N CYS A 27 0.90 5.37 1.97
CA CYS A 27 1.28 4.38 2.99
C CYS A 27 0.55 4.61 4.33
N LYS A 28 0.43 5.87 4.77
CA LYS A 28 -0.29 6.22 6.00
C LYS A 28 -1.79 5.90 5.88
N HIS A 29 -2.40 6.28 4.77
CA HIS A 29 -3.81 6.00 4.46
C HIS A 29 -4.12 4.49 4.46
N ASN A 30 -3.30 3.69 3.79
CA ASN A 30 -3.47 2.23 3.76
C ASN A 30 -3.19 1.55 5.11
N ALA A 31 -2.35 2.15 5.97
CA ALA A 31 -2.11 1.64 7.31
C ALA A 31 -3.34 1.87 8.21
N GLU A 32 -4.03 3.01 8.05
CA GLU A 32 -5.25 3.30 8.80
C GLU A 32 -6.38 2.35 8.43
N ILE A 33 -6.58 2.05 7.14
CA ILE A 33 -7.57 1.07 6.68
C ILE A 33 -7.32 -0.30 7.31
N ARG A 34 -6.06 -0.74 7.36
CA ARG A 34 -5.68 -2.01 8.00
C ARG A 34 -5.95 -2.01 9.51
N ALA A 35 -5.59 -0.92 10.20
CA ALA A 35 -5.81 -0.80 11.63
C ALA A 35 -7.30 -0.80 12.01
N ARG A 36 -8.17 -0.20 11.18
CA ARG A 36 -9.62 -0.23 11.42
C ARG A 36 -10.25 -1.60 11.13
N HIS A 37 -9.80 -2.27 10.06
CA HIS A 37 -10.23 -3.64 9.79
C HIS A 37 -9.82 -4.61 10.92
N GLU A 38 -8.61 -4.48 11.49
CA GLU A 38 -8.17 -5.28 12.64
C GLU A 38 -9.03 -5.06 13.90
N LYS A 39 -9.66 -3.90 14.05
CA LYS A 39 -10.64 -3.63 15.12
C LYS A 39 -12.02 -4.27 14.88
N GLY A 40 -12.23 -4.89 13.72
CA GLY A 40 -13.48 -5.56 13.34
C GLY A 40 -14.43 -4.73 12.49
N GLU A 41 -14.01 -3.58 11.96
CA GLU A 41 -14.82 -2.85 10.97
C GLU A 41 -14.99 -3.66 9.68
N SER A 42 -16.21 -3.71 9.15
CA SER A 42 -16.50 -4.41 7.90
C SER A 42 -15.93 -3.67 6.68
N ILE A 43 -15.66 -4.44 5.63
CA ILE A 43 -15.14 -3.91 4.35
C ILE A 43 -16.08 -2.86 3.75
N SER A 44 -17.39 -3.06 3.85
CA SER A 44 -18.41 -2.11 3.39
C SER A 44 -18.34 -0.76 4.13
N THR A 45 -18.21 -0.82 5.46
CA THR A 45 -18.08 0.38 6.30
C THR A 45 -16.80 1.15 5.97
N LEU A 46 -15.71 0.43 5.74
CA LEU A 46 -14.45 1.04 5.32
C LEU A 46 -14.54 1.63 3.90
N ALA A 47 -15.28 1.01 2.98
CA ALA A 47 -15.47 1.51 1.62
C ALA A 47 -16.17 2.87 1.63
N GLU A 48 -17.24 2.98 2.43
CA GLU A 48 -17.96 4.23 2.63
C GLU A 48 -17.11 5.28 3.34
N ALA A 49 -16.43 4.91 4.43
CA ALA A 49 -15.63 5.84 5.24
C ALA A 49 -14.43 6.44 4.48
N PHE A 50 -13.82 5.65 3.59
CA PHE A 50 -12.65 6.07 2.82
C PHE A 50 -12.98 6.48 1.38
N GLY A 51 -14.24 6.36 0.94
CA GLY A 51 -14.70 6.75 -0.39
C GLY A 51 -14.07 5.92 -1.53
N ILE A 52 -13.72 4.67 -1.24
CA ILE A 52 -13.07 3.76 -2.20
C ILE A 52 -13.87 2.47 -2.34
N THR A 53 -13.69 1.77 -3.46
CA THR A 53 -14.41 0.53 -3.71
C THR A 53 -13.98 -0.59 -2.75
N GLU A 54 -14.90 -1.50 -2.42
CA GLU A 54 -14.59 -2.68 -1.60
C GLU A 54 -13.45 -3.53 -2.19
N GLN A 55 -13.40 -3.63 -3.51
CA GLN A 55 -12.31 -4.30 -4.22
C GLN A 55 -10.95 -3.66 -3.93
N ARG A 56 -10.90 -2.33 -3.82
CA ARG A 56 -9.67 -1.61 -3.49
C ARG A 56 -9.26 -1.87 -2.04
N ILE A 57 -10.22 -1.98 -1.13
CA ILE A 57 -9.94 -2.35 0.27
C ILE A 57 -9.38 -3.76 0.36
N TRP A 58 -9.99 -4.72 -0.34
CA TRP A 58 -9.47 -6.08 -0.44
C TRP A 58 -8.02 -6.12 -0.92
N GLN A 59 -7.66 -5.31 -1.93
CA GLN A 59 -6.27 -5.17 -2.38
C GLN A 59 -5.36 -4.62 -1.28
N ILE A 60 -5.79 -3.59 -0.55
CA ILE A 60 -5.01 -2.98 0.53
C ILE A 60 -4.79 -3.95 1.70
N LEU A 61 -5.79 -4.76 2.04
CA LEU A 61 -5.70 -5.78 3.08
C LEU A 61 -4.80 -6.95 2.65
N ASN A 62 -4.87 -7.37 1.38
CA ASN A 62 -4.09 -8.49 0.83
C ASN A 62 -2.68 -8.12 0.36
N GLU A 63 -2.35 -6.84 0.17
CA GLU A 63 -1.00 -6.36 -0.12
C GLU A 63 -0.08 -6.54 1.12
N ARG A 64 0.19 -7.79 1.48
CA ARG A 64 1.36 -8.16 2.28
C ARG A 64 2.55 -8.02 1.34
N ARG A 65 3.25 -6.89 1.41
CA ARG A 65 4.55 -6.73 0.71
C ARG A 65 5.40 -7.95 1.08
N LYS A 66 5.74 -8.76 0.07
CA LYS A 66 6.55 -9.97 0.20
C LYS A 66 8.03 -9.61 0.22
#